data_AF-A0AAD9Q0R5-F1
#
_entry.id   AF-A0AAD9Q0R5-F1
#
_cell.length_a   1.000
_cell.length_b   1.000
_cell.length_c   1.000
_cell.angle_alpha   90.00
_cell.angle_beta   90.00
_cell.angle_gamma   90.00
#
_symmetry.space_group_name_H-M   'P 1'
#
loop_
_entity.id
_entity.type
_entity.pdbx_description
1 polymer ?
#
loop_
_entity_poly.entity_id
_entity_poly.type
_entity_poly.pdbx_seq_one_letter_code
_entity_poly.pdbx_strand_id
1 'polypeptide(L)'
;MAWSTLSGKSVESLAIYLKHKGFENEIVNCLEDNNVDGATFLKLTRDDLKDIFPSNFLLRKKVWDFLEDIRSEDLKVVVDDDNDNDDNMGLDESLEFDVPSTPKPRSFTTSPPMSPLTCTSTGFVPWLPAGSGRSTPQSVASVASGQSCSMSERSTSSCSGSSTAHKNLLESSGSSGSTEVVFDIEDFKFPIPPDLQKCNAQKKYPDDKIVRRFIRDCAACLQAVAGNDISTADLVLAATKICDSVQVLKDKKPASFPSLHQFPYWGTVLYQLKTRIRNVKGYQKRKSTNGKSCQKDAIELGEKEVDDLHAELLRELKRSKKNFAAIHEMQENTFEKRKHQIQQLAHDKSDKNIVQEIVMKYPFFKAHDCALLNELELHLGDGASSRIEQFKSNWKSISLKVKTFLESHNDCLLPDDQETTPDDICGVLLEHAHTVVGDKECSIPLMNIFPQGKSPVASLVQKGTKTTQPTLWCLQDEGLAQQQIIVVDKEIFLELSSNSYIHGLLVLLAVYFAFDLSYDKRQEPILRFFEEFLLGIHPTKKTVRYSKLCRVLLPD
;
A
#
# COMPACT_ATOMS: atom_id res chain seq x y z
N MET A 1 23.95 -1.89 31.98
CA MET A 1 24.41 -1.14 33.18
C MET A 1 23.49 0.03 33.55
N ALA A 2 22.88 0.73 32.58
CA ALA A 2 22.01 1.88 32.88
C ALA A 2 20.72 1.51 33.64
N TRP A 3 20.11 0.36 33.33
CA TRP A 3 18.84 -0.09 33.95
C TRP A 3 18.94 -0.35 35.46
N SER A 4 19.92 -1.17 35.86
CA SER A 4 20.20 -1.47 37.27
C SER A 4 20.58 -0.22 38.07
N THR A 5 21.23 0.75 37.41
CA THR A 5 21.60 2.04 38.01
C THR A 5 20.39 2.94 38.24
N LEU A 6 19.35 2.85 37.40
CA LEU A 6 18.16 3.70 37.46
C LEU A 6 17.08 3.13 38.40
N SER A 7 16.88 1.81 38.42
CA SER A 7 15.79 1.18 39.18
C SER A 7 15.86 1.42 40.71
N GLY A 8 17.02 1.78 41.26
CA GLY A 8 17.21 2.07 42.68
C GLY A 8 17.26 3.56 43.05
N LYS A 9 17.07 4.48 42.08
CA LYS A 9 17.20 5.92 42.33
C LYS A 9 15.92 6.51 42.91
N SER A 10 16.07 7.30 43.98
CA SER A 10 15.03 8.22 44.46
C SER A 10 14.70 9.29 43.41
N VAL A 11 13.59 10.01 43.59
CA VAL A 11 13.17 11.13 42.73
C VAL A 11 14.31 12.15 42.52
N GLU A 12 14.92 12.61 43.61
CA GLU A 12 16.05 13.56 43.58
C GLU A 12 17.28 12.98 42.85
N SER A 13 17.57 11.69 43.07
CA SER A 13 18.70 11.01 42.43
C SER A 13 18.48 10.80 40.93
N LEU A 14 17.22 10.58 40.50
CA LEU A 14 16.83 10.52 39.09
C LEU A 14 16.96 11.90 38.44
N ALA A 15 16.52 12.95 39.11
CA ALA A 15 16.61 14.32 38.60
C ALA A 15 18.04 14.76 38.34
N ILE A 16 18.96 14.50 39.28
CA ILE A 16 20.40 14.77 39.12
C ILE A 16 20.96 13.98 37.92
N TYR A 17 20.56 12.72 37.79
CA TYR A 17 20.99 11.86 36.70
C TYR A 17 20.52 12.39 35.32
N LEU A 18 19.25 12.78 35.20
CA LEU A 18 18.69 13.34 33.97
C LEU A 18 19.35 14.69 33.61
N LYS A 19 19.62 15.55 34.60
CA LYS A 19 20.40 16.80 34.40
C LYS A 19 21.79 16.49 33.83
N HIS A 20 22.49 15.50 34.37
CA HIS A 20 23.79 15.05 33.84
C HIS A 20 23.72 14.47 32.42
N LYS A 21 22.56 13.94 32.02
CA LYS A 21 22.29 13.45 30.66
C LYS A 21 21.81 14.53 29.69
N GLY A 22 21.82 15.80 30.09
CA GLY A 22 21.48 16.92 29.22
C GLY A 22 19.97 17.17 29.07
N PHE A 23 19.16 16.66 29.99
CA PHE A 23 17.74 17.03 30.05
C PHE A 23 17.58 18.44 30.61
N GLU A 24 16.67 19.19 30.00
CA GLU A 24 16.33 20.55 30.44
C GLU A 24 15.64 20.54 31.81
N ASN A 25 15.83 21.62 32.57
CA ASN A 25 15.25 21.76 33.91
C ASN A 25 13.72 21.64 33.91
N GLU A 26 13.04 22.07 32.83
CA GLU A 26 11.59 21.91 32.69
C GLU A 26 11.16 20.43 32.75
N ILE A 27 11.86 19.55 32.02
CA ILE A 27 11.57 18.12 32.01
C ILE A 27 11.79 17.52 33.39
N VAL A 28 12.92 17.88 34.00
CA VAL A 28 13.34 17.32 35.29
C VAL A 28 12.38 17.75 36.40
N ASN A 29 12.03 19.04 36.44
CA ASN A 29 11.08 19.57 37.42
C ASN A 29 9.70 18.92 37.26
N CYS A 30 9.20 18.73 36.02
CA CYS A 30 7.93 18.05 35.82
C CYS A 30 7.94 16.59 36.32
N LEU A 31 9.05 15.87 36.18
CA LEU A 31 9.17 14.50 36.71
C LEU A 31 9.28 14.49 38.24
N GLU A 32 10.00 15.46 38.81
CA GLU A 32 10.07 15.67 40.26
C GLU A 32 8.69 16.02 40.86
N ASP A 33 7.97 16.95 40.24
CA ASP A 33 6.63 17.41 40.67
C ASP A 33 5.60 16.28 40.63
N ASN A 34 5.77 15.32 39.71
CA ASN A 34 4.92 14.12 39.61
C ASN A 34 5.43 12.95 40.45
N ASN A 35 6.44 13.14 41.31
CA ASN A 35 7.05 12.12 42.16
C ASN A 35 7.51 10.86 41.39
N VAL A 36 8.04 11.04 40.18
CA VAL A 36 8.52 9.93 39.37
C VAL A 36 9.90 9.50 39.86
N ASP A 37 9.98 8.34 40.51
CA ASP A 37 11.24 7.72 40.89
C ASP A 37 11.85 6.90 39.74
N GLY A 38 13.08 6.40 39.91
CA GLY A 38 13.77 5.69 38.84
C GLY A 38 13.08 4.39 38.40
N ALA A 39 12.41 3.69 39.31
CA ALA A 39 11.64 2.48 38.98
C ALA A 39 10.38 2.80 38.19
N THR A 40 9.68 3.88 38.55
CA THR A 40 8.49 4.37 37.86
C THR A 40 8.85 4.93 36.49
N PHE A 41 9.95 5.69 36.39
CA PHE A 41 10.47 6.24 35.15
C PHE A 41 10.66 5.15 34.08
N LEU A 42 11.30 4.03 34.45
CA LEU A 42 11.53 2.89 33.55
C LEU A 42 10.24 2.19 33.08
N LYS A 43 9.14 2.35 33.81
CA LYS A 43 7.83 1.75 33.51
C LYS A 43 6.88 2.70 32.78
N LEU A 44 7.26 3.97 32.62
CA LEU A 44 6.42 4.94 31.90
C LEU A 44 6.09 4.42 30.51
N THR A 45 4.81 4.57 30.16
CA THR A 45 4.26 4.32 28.84
C THR A 45 4.13 5.65 28.08
N ARG A 46 3.87 5.57 26.77
CA ARG A 46 3.62 6.76 25.96
C ARG A 46 2.40 7.55 26.42
N ASP A 47 1.42 6.90 27.03
CA ASP A 47 0.22 7.57 27.52
C ASP A 47 0.51 8.26 28.86
N ASP A 48 1.29 7.65 29.76
CA ASP A 48 1.73 8.33 31.00
C ASP A 48 2.51 9.61 30.69
N LEU A 49 3.34 9.60 29.64
CA LEU A 49 4.04 10.81 29.20
C LEU A 49 3.11 11.89 28.67
N LYS A 50 1.92 11.56 28.14
CA LYS A 50 0.91 12.56 27.75
C LYS A 50 0.31 13.23 28.98
N ASP A 51 0.14 12.49 30.06
CA ASP A 51 -0.40 13.03 31.29
C ASP A 51 0.63 13.89 32.02
N ILE A 52 1.91 13.48 32.03
CA ILE A 52 3.01 14.23 32.65
C ILE A 52 3.38 15.48 31.83
N PHE A 53 3.35 15.41 30.50
CA PHE A 53 3.74 16.50 29.61
C PHE A 53 2.64 16.80 28.57
N PRO A 54 1.46 17.31 28.95
CA PRO A 54 0.30 17.38 28.06
C PRO A 54 0.50 18.29 26.83
N SER A 55 1.24 19.38 27.01
CA SER A 55 1.33 20.45 26.02
C SER A 55 2.53 20.35 25.08
N ASN A 56 3.51 19.49 25.37
CA ASN A 56 4.79 19.49 24.65
C ASN A 56 5.16 18.09 24.14
N PHE A 57 4.78 17.83 22.88
CA PHE A 57 5.07 16.57 22.21
C PHE A 57 6.57 16.29 22.07
N LEU A 58 7.40 17.32 21.86
CA LEU A 58 8.84 17.16 21.68
C LEU A 58 9.52 16.69 22.97
N LEU A 59 9.12 17.23 24.13
CA LEU A 59 9.62 16.76 25.42
C LEU A 59 9.21 15.30 25.67
N ARG A 60 7.96 14.93 25.36
CA ARG A 60 7.50 13.52 25.45
C ARG A 60 8.34 12.60 24.59
N LYS A 61 8.61 12.99 23.35
CA LYS A 61 9.42 12.20 22.42
C LYS A 61 10.86 12.04 22.92
N LYS A 62 11.50 13.13 23.36
CA LYS A 62 12.86 13.11 23.92
C LYS A 62 12.99 12.19 25.13
N VAL A 63 12.03 12.24 26.06
CA VAL A 63 11.99 11.33 27.23
C VAL A 63 11.74 9.88 26.81
N TRP A 64 10.84 9.66 25.83
CA TRP A 64 10.53 8.33 25.33
C TRP A 64 11.69 7.67 24.60
N ASP A 65 12.36 8.40 23.71
CA ASP A 65 13.49 7.89 22.93
C ASP A 65 14.63 7.49 23.88
N PHE A 66 14.90 8.30 24.91
CA PHE A 66 15.87 7.95 25.97
C PHE A 66 15.47 6.70 26.78
N LEU A 67 14.19 6.50 27.07
CA LEU A 67 13.70 5.29 27.73
C LEU A 67 13.90 4.04 26.87
N GLU A 68 13.66 4.14 25.56
CA GLU A 68 13.87 3.04 24.62
C GLU A 68 15.36 2.71 24.44
N ASP A 69 16.23 3.71 24.45
CA ASP A 69 17.68 3.51 24.43
C ASP A 69 18.15 2.71 25.66
N ILE A 70 17.68 3.10 26.85
CA ILE A 70 18.00 2.38 28.11
C ILE A 70 17.47 0.93 28.09
N ARG A 71 16.25 0.70 27.55
CA ARG A 71 15.66 -0.64 27.40
C ARG A 71 16.45 -1.50 26.42
N SER A 72 16.94 -0.89 25.36
CA SER A 72 17.67 -1.58 24.29
C SER A 72 19.09 -1.98 24.71
N GLU A 73 19.73 -1.21 25.59
CA GLU A 73 21.04 -1.56 26.17
C GLU A 73 20.97 -2.81 27.06
N ASP A 74 19.86 -3.08 27.73
CA ASP A 74 19.68 -4.26 28.59
C ASP A 74 19.55 -5.58 27.80
N LEU A 75 19.04 -5.51 26.56
CA LEU A 75 18.89 -6.67 25.68
C LEU A 75 20.22 -7.17 25.09
N LYS A 76 21.25 -6.32 25.05
CA LYS A 76 22.57 -6.68 24.48
C LYS A 76 23.46 -7.46 25.44
N VAL A 77 23.18 -7.46 26.74
CA VAL A 77 24.06 -8.08 27.76
C VAL A 77 23.84 -9.59 27.91
N VAL A 78 22.85 -10.19 27.23
CA VAL A 78 22.44 -11.59 27.45
C VAL A 78 22.93 -12.56 26.35
N VAL A 79 23.69 -12.10 25.34
CA VAL A 79 23.99 -12.92 24.14
C VAL A 79 25.47 -13.26 23.93
N ASP A 80 26.41 -12.65 24.65
CA ASP A 80 27.84 -12.92 24.47
C ASP A 80 28.46 -13.55 25.72
N ASP A 81 28.21 -14.84 25.97
CA ASP A 81 29.07 -15.64 26.86
C ASP A 81 28.96 -17.16 26.64
N ASP A 82 29.03 -17.61 25.39
CA ASP A 82 29.24 -19.04 25.07
C ASP A 82 30.27 -19.18 23.93
N ASN A 83 31.55 -18.94 24.21
CA ASN A 83 32.63 -19.70 23.56
C ASN A 83 33.97 -19.64 24.32
N ASP A 84 34.61 -20.81 24.43
CA ASP A 84 36.02 -21.08 24.76
C ASP A 84 36.45 -21.09 26.24
N ASN A 85 36.31 -22.24 26.92
CA ASN A 85 37.45 -23.10 27.30
C ASN A 85 37.01 -24.29 28.16
N ASP A 86 37.31 -25.50 27.70
CA ASP A 86 37.19 -26.73 28.48
C ASP A 86 38.62 -27.25 28.71
N ASP A 87 39.17 -26.97 29.89
CA ASP A 87 40.33 -27.66 30.45
C ASP A 87 40.26 -27.63 32.00
N ASN A 88 39.71 -28.73 32.53
CA ASN A 88 40.31 -29.53 33.60
C ASN A 88 40.23 -29.08 35.09
N MET A 89 39.84 -30.07 35.90
CA MET A 89 39.96 -30.29 37.36
C MET A 89 39.07 -29.50 38.35
N GLY A 90 38.13 -30.25 38.95
CA GLY A 90 38.32 -30.69 40.33
C GLY A 90 37.44 -30.08 41.44
N LEU A 91 36.58 -30.94 41.98
CA LEU A 91 36.20 -31.09 43.40
C LEU A 91 35.33 -30.02 44.11
N ASP A 92 34.09 -30.46 44.36
CA ASP A 92 33.46 -30.68 45.68
C ASP A 92 32.72 -29.55 46.43
N GLU A 93 31.68 -30.03 47.14
CA GLU A 93 30.95 -29.49 48.28
C GLU A 93 29.80 -28.47 48.11
N SER A 94 28.60 -29.05 48.00
CA SER A 94 27.45 -28.90 48.93
C SER A 94 26.74 -27.54 49.12
N LEU A 95 25.44 -27.48 48.79
CA LEU A 95 24.33 -27.56 49.77
C LEU A 95 22.96 -27.39 49.10
N GLU A 96 22.04 -28.24 49.54
CA GLU A 96 20.64 -28.38 49.12
C GLU A 96 19.77 -27.16 49.43
N PHE A 97 18.77 -26.91 48.58
CA PHE A 97 17.41 -26.58 49.06
C PHE A 97 16.36 -27.06 48.06
N ASP A 98 15.34 -27.72 48.63
CA ASP A 98 14.28 -28.49 48.01
C ASP A 98 13.12 -27.63 47.43
N VAL A 99 12.08 -28.33 46.94
CA VAL A 99 10.69 -27.92 46.58
C VAL A 99 10.42 -27.60 45.07
N PRO A 100 9.21 -27.91 44.51
CA PRO A 100 8.76 -29.24 44.10
C PRO A 100 8.33 -29.34 42.60
N SER A 101 8.31 -30.58 42.14
CA SER A 101 7.95 -31.09 40.81
C SER A 101 6.56 -30.69 40.27
N THR A 102 6.51 -30.33 38.97
CA THR A 102 5.33 -30.47 38.10
C THR A 102 5.74 -31.03 36.72
N PRO A 103 4.82 -31.68 35.97
CA PRO A 103 5.13 -32.89 35.21
C PRO A 103 5.64 -32.65 33.78
N LYS A 104 6.68 -33.41 33.42
CA LYS A 104 7.28 -33.51 32.09
C LYS A 104 6.31 -34.19 31.10
N PRO A 105 5.99 -33.59 29.93
CA PRO A 105 5.23 -34.26 28.88
C PRO A 105 6.08 -35.30 28.13
N ARG A 106 5.39 -36.37 27.71
CA ARG A 106 5.93 -37.57 27.06
C ARG A 106 6.67 -37.26 25.75
N SER A 107 7.81 -37.91 25.60
CA SER A 107 8.61 -38.03 24.38
C SER A 107 7.87 -38.84 23.30
N PHE A 108 7.82 -38.30 22.08
CA PHE A 108 7.45 -39.04 20.88
C PHE A 108 8.71 -39.51 20.15
N THR A 109 8.73 -40.80 19.87
CA THR A 109 9.78 -41.56 19.19
C THR A 109 9.90 -41.17 17.72
N THR A 110 11.10 -40.77 17.29
CA THR A 110 11.49 -40.59 15.89
C THR A 110 11.68 -41.93 15.19
N SER A 111 11.06 -42.10 14.02
CA SER A 111 11.26 -43.23 13.12
C SER A 111 12.45 -42.99 12.15
N PRO A 112 13.14 -44.05 11.68
CA PRO A 112 14.41 -43.95 10.95
C PRO A 112 14.27 -43.64 9.44
N PRO A 113 15.36 -43.19 8.79
CA PRO A 113 15.36 -42.76 7.39
C PRO A 113 15.46 -43.93 6.40
N MET A 114 14.77 -43.82 5.26
CA MET A 114 14.94 -44.74 4.12
C MET A 114 15.97 -44.20 3.12
N SER A 115 16.92 -45.07 2.77
CA SER A 115 17.98 -44.88 1.78
C SER A 115 17.48 -45.02 0.32
N PRO A 116 18.25 -44.56 -0.68
CA PRO A 116 17.78 -44.32 -2.04
C PRO A 116 17.91 -45.55 -2.97
N LEU A 117 16.98 -45.69 -3.90
CA LEU A 117 17.02 -46.69 -4.96
C LEU A 117 17.67 -46.12 -6.23
N THR A 118 18.71 -46.81 -6.68
CA THR A 118 19.34 -46.73 -8.00
C THR A 118 18.51 -47.49 -9.04
N CYS A 119 18.23 -46.88 -10.20
CA CYS A 119 17.93 -47.61 -11.44
C CYS A 119 18.50 -46.86 -12.65
N THR A 120 19.17 -47.62 -13.50
CA THR A 120 19.89 -47.26 -14.71
C THR A 120 19.04 -47.40 -15.98
N SER A 121 19.40 -46.59 -16.98
CA SER A 121 19.46 -46.92 -18.42
C SER A 121 18.30 -46.59 -19.39
N THR A 122 18.76 -46.15 -20.57
CA THR A 122 18.13 -45.90 -21.88
C THR A 122 17.40 -44.54 -21.99
N GLY A 123 17.72 -43.63 -22.90
CA GLY A 123 18.61 -43.65 -24.07
C GLY A 123 17.84 -43.05 -25.25
N PHE A 124 17.86 -41.72 -25.44
CA PHE A 124 17.32 -41.09 -26.65
C PHE A 124 18.04 -39.77 -26.97
N VAL A 125 18.37 -39.63 -28.26
CA VAL A 125 19.10 -38.56 -28.94
C VAL A 125 18.12 -37.47 -29.41
N PRO A 126 18.53 -36.19 -29.48
CA PRO A 126 18.33 -35.43 -30.73
C PRO A 126 19.57 -34.59 -31.08
N TRP A 127 20.25 -34.87 -32.19
CA TRP A 127 20.12 -34.18 -33.49
C TRP A 127 20.22 -32.65 -33.42
N LEU A 128 21.45 -32.16 -33.68
CA LEU A 128 21.73 -30.84 -34.27
C LEU A 128 21.30 -30.84 -35.74
N PRO A 129 21.07 -29.65 -36.32
CA PRO A 129 22.03 -29.25 -37.33
C PRO A 129 22.49 -27.80 -37.21
N ALA A 130 23.79 -27.64 -37.48
CA ALA A 130 24.42 -26.41 -37.91
C ALA A 130 24.07 -26.09 -39.38
N GLY A 131 24.17 -24.81 -39.76
CA GLY A 131 24.59 -24.47 -41.12
C GLY A 131 23.88 -23.30 -41.81
N SER A 132 24.53 -22.13 -41.73
CA SER A 132 24.96 -21.32 -42.88
C SER A 132 23.92 -20.65 -43.81
N GLY A 133 24.12 -19.35 -44.07
CA GLY A 133 23.74 -18.76 -45.37
C GLY A 133 23.46 -17.26 -45.38
N ARG A 134 24.49 -16.47 -45.68
CA ARG A 134 24.43 -15.05 -46.12
C ARG A 134 23.36 -14.81 -47.21
N SER A 135 22.82 -13.58 -47.28
CA SER A 135 23.05 -12.63 -48.39
C SER A 135 22.24 -11.33 -48.24
N THR A 136 22.96 -10.21 -48.35
CA THR A 136 22.50 -8.84 -48.63
C THR A 136 21.73 -8.74 -49.96
N PRO A 137 20.99 -7.64 -50.20
CA PRO A 137 21.56 -6.65 -51.11
C PRO A 137 21.36 -5.18 -50.70
N GLN A 138 22.34 -4.39 -51.13
CA GLN A 138 22.31 -2.93 -51.23
C GLN A 138 21.27 -2.46 -52.26
N SER A 139 20.66 -1.30 -52.03
CA SER A 139 20.40 -0.34 -53.12
C SER A 139 20.40 1.11 -52.63
N VAL A 140 21.50 1.77 -52.99
CA VAL A 140 21.67 3.14 -53.52
C VAL A 140 20.49 4.13 -53.46
N ALA A 141 20.76 5.21 -52.73
CA ALA A 141 20.67 6.63 -53.11
C ALA A 141 19.69 7.08 -54.21
N SER A 142 18.89 8.10 -53.86
CA SER A 142 18.66 9.27 -54.72
C SER A 142 18.41 10.50 -53.84
N VAL A 143 19.40 11.39 -53.85
CA VAL A 143 19.35 12.77 -53.35
C VAL A 143 18.84 13.62 -54.50
N ALA A 144 17.78 14.40 -54.27
CA ALA A 144 17.45 15.56 -55.10
C ALA A 144 16.96 16.70 -54.20
N SER A 145 17.78 17.73 -54.15
CA SER A 145 17.52 19.05 -53.60
C SER A 145 16.45 19.79 -54.41
N GLY A 146 15.70 20.71 -53.78
CA GLY A 146 15.11 21.82 -54.53
C GLY A 146 13.84 22.45 -53.96
N GLN A 147 14.03 23.60 -53.32
CA GLN A 147 13.22 24.83 -53.43
C GLN A 147 11.85 24.97 -52.72
N SER A 148 11.89 25.96 -51.84
CA SER A 148 10.84 26.89 -51.41
C SER A 148 9.83 27.30 -52.48
N CYS A 149 8.56 27.50 -52.08
CA CYS A 149 7.84 28.78 -52.24
C CYS A 149 6.61 28.84 -51.33
N SER A 150 6.42 30.05 -50.83
CA SER A 150 5.34 30.61 -50.03
C SER A 150 4.08 30.96 -50.83
N MET A 151 3.03 31.38 -50.09
CA MET A 151 1.77 32.04 -50.50
C MET A 151 0.62 31.10 -50.86
N SER A 152 -0.67 31.38 -50.63
CA SER A 152 -1.49 32.21 -49.73
C SER A 152 -2.92 32.05 -50.28
N GLU A 153 -3.94 32.42 -49.48
CA GLU A 153 -5.33 32.71 -49.88
C GLU A 153 -6.26 31.52 -50.14
N ARG A 154 -7.36 31.30 -49.39
CA ARG A 154 -8.59 32.11 -49.09
C ARG A 154 -9.73 31.69 -50.02
N SER A 155 -10.86 31.30 -49.40
CA SER A 155 -12.29 31.54 -49.78
C SER A 155 -13.17 30.42 -49.20
N THR A 156 -14.00 30.62 -48.18
CA THR A 156 -15.34 31.27 -48.10
C THR A 156 -16.44 30.65 -48.98
N SER A 157 -17.45 30.04 -48.33
CA SER A 157 -18.91 30.18 -48.55
C SER A 157 -19.61 29.15 -47.63
N SER A 158 -20.51 29.43 -46.68
CA SER A 158 -21.70 30.29 -46.51
C SER A 158 -22.97 29.82 -47.27
N CYS A 159 -24.10 29.88 -46.54
CA CYS A 159 -25.52 29.67 -46.87
C CYS A 159 -26.06 28.31 -46.37
N SER A 160 -26.86 28.19 -45.31
CA SER A 160 -28.13 28.85 -44.90
C SER A 160 -29.29 28.56 -45.87
N GLY A 161 -30.34 27.90 -45.36
CA GLY A 161 -31.62 27.76 -46.07
C GLY A 161 -32.57 26.73 -45.43
N SER A 162 -33.48 27.23 -44.60
CA SER A 162 -34.61 26.51 -43.97
C SER A 162 -35.76 26.31 -44.95
N SER A 163 -36.50 25.18 -44.88
CA SER A 163 -37.98 25.17 -44.90
C SER A 163 -38.60 23.78 -44.77
N THR A 164 -39.64 23.74 -43.93
CA THR A 164 -40.70 22.77 -43.64
C THR A 164 -41.37 22.05 -44.82
N ALA A 165 -41.71 20.75 -44.66
CA ALA A 165 -43.10 20.22 -44.56
C ALA A 165 -43.24 18.75 -45.06
N HIS A 166 -43.77 17.91 -44.15
CA HIS A 166 -44.53 16.65 -44.32
C HIS A 166 -44.52 15.86 -45.64
N LYS A 167 -44.14 14.58 -45.57
CA LYS A 167 -45.01 13.43 -45.91
C LYS A 167 -44.45 12.10 -45.40
N ASN A 168 -45.38 11.26 -44.92
CA ASN A 168 -45.22 9.91 -44.37
C ASN A 168 -44.51 8.94 -45.34
N LEU A 169 -43.74 7.97 -44.83
CA LEU A 169 -44.14 6.55 -44.64
C LEU A 169 -42.89 5.66 -44.43
N LEU A 170 -43.02 4.71 -43.50
CA LEU A 170 -42.38 3.39 -43.40
C LEU A 170 -40.90 3.24 -42.94
N GLU A 171 -40.79 2.64 -41.75
CA GLU A 171 -39.90 1.52 -41.35
C GLU A 171 -38.37 1.70 -41.36
N SER A 172 -37.80 1.85 -40.15
CA SER A 172 -36.89 0.84 -39.55
C SER A 172 -36.28 1.38 -38.24
N SER A 173 -36.94 1.09 -37.12
CA SER A 173 -36.40 1.32 -35.77
C SER A 173 -35.63 0.08 -35.31
N GLY A 174 -34.30 0.13 -35.40
CA GLY A 174 -33.41 -0.79 -34.71
C GLY A 174 -33.30 -0.44 -33.23
N SER A 175 -34.32 -0.84 -32.45
CA SER A 175 -34.29 -0.78 -30.98
C SER A 175 -33.67 -2.07 -30.46
N SER A 176 -32.44 -2.00 -29.93
CA SER A 176 -31.84 -3.09 -29.18
C SER A 176 -32.50 -3.14 -27.80
N GLY A 177 -33.69 -3.74 -27.74
CA GLY A 177 -34.35 -4.07 -26.48
C GLY A 177 -33.70 -5.32 -25.91
N SER A 178 -32.92 -5.17 -24.84
CA SER A 178 -32.61 -6.27 -23.95
C SER A 178 -33.91 -6.67 -23.26
N THR A 179 -34.58 -7.69 -23.76
CA THR A 179 -35.68 -8.35 -23.08
C THR A 179 -35.11 -8.93 -21.78
N GLU A 180 -35.28 -8.22 -20.68
CA GLU A 180 -35.02 -8.74 -19.35
C GLU A 180 -35.97 -9.92 -19.16
N VAL A 181 -35.44 -11.14 -19.27
CA VAL A 181 -36.23 -12.35 -19.05
C VAL A 181 -36.52 -12.39 -17.56
N VAL A 182 -37.68 -11.85 -17.18
CA VAL A 182 -38.22 -11.96 -15.82
C VAL A 182 -38.44 -13.43 -15.55
N PHE A 183 -37.54 -14.03 -14.79
CA PHE A 183 -37.60 -15.45 -14.47
C PHE A 183 -38.66 -15.70 -13.39
N ASP A 184 -39.60 -16.60 -13.68
CA ASP A 184 -40.64 -17.00 -12.73
C ASP A 184 -40.20 -18.25 -11.93
N ILE A 185 -40.00 -18.08 -10.62
CA ILE A 185 -39.66 -19.17 -9.71
C ILE A 185 -40.78 -20.21 -9.66
N GLU A 186 -42.02 -19.87 -10.01
CA GLU A 186 -43.18 -20.77 -10.01
C GLU A 186 -43.05 -21.95 -10.99
N ASP A 187 -42.22 -21.85 -12.03
CA ASP A 187 -41.99 -22.94 -12.99
C ASP A 187 -40.68 -23.71 -12.77
N PHE A 188 -39.78 -23.18 -11.92
CA PHE A 188 -38.48 -23.79 -11.69
C PHE A 188 -38.58 -25.12 -10.93
N LYS A 189 -37.80 -26.13 -11.38
CA LYS A 189 -37.68 -27.44 -10.74
C LYS A 189 -36.26 -27.65 -10.22
N PHE A 190 -36.14 -27.93 -8.92
CA PHE A 190 -34.85 -28.21 -8.30
C PHE A 190 -34.33 -29.60 -8.69
N PRO A 191 -33.05 -29.75 -9.04
CA PRO A 191 -32.47 -31.05 -9.34
C PRO A 191 -32.33 -31.89 -8.06
N ILE A 192 -33.07 -32.99 -7.97
CA ILE A 192 -33.07 -33.88 -6.80
C ILE A 192 -32.05 -35.01 -7.04
N PRO A 193 -31.01 -35.17 -6.20
CA PRO A 193 -30.01 -36.20 -6.39
C PRO A 193 -30.60 -37.61 -6.18
N PRO A 194 -30.08 -38.65 -6.88
CA PRO A 194 -30.63 -40.00 -6.82
C PRO A 194 -30.70 -40.59 -5.41
N ASP A 195 -29.72 -40.29 -4.55
CA ASP A 195 -29.67 -40.81 -3.18
C ASP A 195 -30.78 -40.19 -2.31
N LEU A 196 -31.12 -38.93 -2.55
CA LEU A 196 -32.23 -38.26 -1.86
C LEU A 196 -33.58 -38.78 -2.38
N GLN A 197 -33.69 -39.08 -3.68
CA GLN A 197 -34.87 -39.75 -4.24
C GLN A 197 -35.08 -41.12 -3.61
N LYS A 198 -34.02 -41.92 -3.40
CA LYS A 198 -34.08 -43.21 -2.69
C LYS A 198 -34.56 -43.05 -1.25
N CYS A 199 -34.01 -42.09 -0.49
CA CYS A 199 -34.47 -41.81 0.88
C CYS A 199 -35.95 -41.40 0.92
N ASN A 200 -36.37 -40.56 -0.03
CA ASN A 200 -37.75 -40.10 -0.16
C ASN A 200 -38.70 -41.26 -0.45
N ALA A 201 -38.35 -42.15 -1.39
CA ALA A 201 -39.11 -43.35 -1.71
C ALA A 201 -39.23 -44.30 -0.51
N GLN A 202 -38.17 -44.41 0.29
CA GLN A 202 -38.13 -45.22 1.52
C GLN A 202 -38.78 -44.54 2.72
N LYS A 203 -39.29 -43.31 2.59
CA LYS A 203 -39.80 -42.48 3.69
C LYS A 203 -38.82 -42.35 4.88
N LYS A 204 -37.52 -42.48 4.61
CA LYS A 204 -36.46 -42.40 5.61
C LYS A 204 -35.82 -41.03 5.54
N TYR A 205 -35.60 -40.40 6.69
CA TYR A 205 -34.90 -39.12 6.72
C TYR A 205 -33.46 -39.31 6.21
N PRO A 206 -33.03 -38.52 5.21
CA PRO A 206 -31.69 -38.61 4.65
C PRO A 206 -30.61 -38.24 5.66
N ASP A 207 -29.40 -38.76 5.46
CA ASP A 207 -28.24 -38.34 6.25
C ASP A 207 -27.97 -36.85 6.05
N ASP A 208 -27.53 -36.19 7.10
CA ASP A 208 -27.39 -34.75 7.18
C ASP A 208 -26.38 -34.20 6.14
N LYS A 209 -25.35 -34.99 5.81
CA LYS A 209 -24.41 -34.68 4.71
C LYS A 209 -25.11 -34.58 3.35
N ILE A 210 -26.11 -35.43 3.09
CA ILE A 210 -26.88 -35.44 1.84
C ILE A 210 -27.78 -34.21 1.81
N VAL A 211 -28.45 -33.89 2.92
CA VAL A 211 -29.30 -32.70 3.04
C VAL A 211 -28.49 -31.43 2.80
N ARG A 212 -27.37 -31.25 3.49
CA ARG A 212 -26.51 -30.06 3.31
C ARG A 212 -26.00 -29.91 1.88
N ARG A 213 -25.62 -31.01 1.22
CA ARG A 213 -25.21 -31.00 -0.19
C ARG A 213 -26.35 -30.56 -1.09
N PHE A 214 -27.54 -31.15 -0.92
CA PHE A 214 -28.71 -30.80 -1.71
C PHE A 214 -29.14 -29.33 -1.51
N ILE A 215 -29.20 -28.85 -0.26
CA ILE A 215 -29.52 -27.44 0.03
C ILE A 215 -28.50 -26.48 -0.59
N ARG A 216 -27.21 -26.84 -0.58
CA ARG A 216 -26.17 -26.05 -1.27
C ARG A 216 -26.44 -25.95 -2.77
N ASP A 217 -26.79 -27.05 -3.40
CA ASP A 217 -27.02 -27.10 -4.83
C ASP A 217 -28.32 -26.33 -5.20
N CYS A 218 -29.37 -26.44 -4.38
CA CYS A 218 -30.59 -25.62 -4.49
C CYS A 218 -30.33 -24.12 -4.33
N ALA A 219 -29.50 -23.72 -3.37
CA ALA A 219 -29.12 -22.33 -3.17
C ALA A 219 -28.36 -21.78 -4.39
N ALA A 220 -27.46 -22.58 -4.98
CA ALA A 220 -26.75 -22.20 -6.19
C ALA A 220 -27.69 -22.03 -7.39
N CYS A 221 -28.67 -22.93 -7.56
CA CYS A 221 -29.72 -22.77 -8.57
C CYS A 221 -30.52 -21.48 -8.36
N LEU A 222 -30.95 -21.19 -7.11
CA LEU A 222 -31.68 -19.96 -6.80
C LEU A 222 -30.88 -18.70 -7.13
N GLN A 223 -29.59 -18.68 -6.78
CA GLN A 223 -28.72 -17.53 -7.08
C GLN A 223 -28.47 -17.34 -8.57
N ALA A 224 -28.33 -18.44 -9.32
CA ALA A 224 -28.17 -18.38 -10.77
C ALA A 224 -29.41 -17.84 -11.48
N VAL A 225 -30.58 -18.05 -10.88
CA VAL A 225 -31.88 -17.77 -11.48
C VAL A 225 -32.43 -16.41 -11.08
N ALA A 226 -32.38 -16.07 -9.79
CA ALA A 226 -32.95 -14.84 -9.22
C ALA A 226 -31.88 -13.80 -8.84
N GLY A 227 -30.61 -14.06 -9.16
CA GLY A 227 -29.50 -13.17 -8.83
C GLY A 227 -29.13 -13.16 -7.34
N ASN A 228 -28.44 -12.10 -6.92
CA ASN A 228 -27.90 -11.99 -5.57
C ASN A 228 -28.93 -11.55 -4.52
N ASP A 229 -30.01 -10.89 -4.94
CA ASP A 229 -31.00 -10.26 -4.07
C ASP A 229 -32.34 -10.99 -4.11
N ILE A 230 -32.28 -12.25 -3.66
CA ILE A 230 -33.44 -13.13 -3.55
C ILE A 230 -34.35 -12.65 -2.43
N SER A 231 -35.63 -12.37 -2.73
CA SER A 231 -36.59 -11.90 -1.73
C SER A 231 -36.94 -12.98 -0.71
N THR A 232 -37.50 -12.59 0.43
CA THR A 232 -37.98 -13.59 1.42
C THR A 232 -39.14 -14.42 0.87
N ALA A 233 -39.98 -13.85 0.01
CA ALA A 233 -41.08 -14.57 -0.63
C ALA A 233 -40.56 -15.68 -1.55
N ASP A 234 -39.54 -15.37 -2.35
CA ASP A 234 -38.89 -16.34 -3.25
C ASP A 234 -38.25 -17.49 -2.49
N LEU A 235 -37.60 -17.20 -1.35
CA LEU A 235 -37.02 -18.24 -0.49
C LEU A 235 -38.09 -19.14 0.13
N VAL A 236 -39.24 -18.56 0.51
CA VAL A 236 -40.39 -19.33 1.00
C VAL A 236 -40.93 -20.23 -0.09
N LEU A 237 -41.16 -19.69 -1.30
CA LEU A 237 -41.65 -20.45 -2.45
C LEU A 237 -40.71 -21.60 -2.81
N ALA A 238 -39.40 -21.33 -2.84
CA ALA A 238 -38.39 -22.34 -3.10
C ALA A 238 -38.36 -23.44 -2.04
N ALA A 239 -38.43 -23.07 -0.76
CA ALA A 239 -38.45 -24.04 0.33
C ALA A 239 -39.70 -24.94 0.27
N THR A 240 -40.86 -24.35 -0.03
CA THR A 240 -42.12 -25.09 -0.25
C THR A 240 -41.97 -26.10 -1.37
N LYS A 241 -41.46 -25.68 -2.54
CA LYS A 241 -41.23 -26.56 -3.71
C LYS A 241 -40.26 -27.71 -3.42
N ILE A 242 -39.19 -27.43 -2.69
CA ILE A 242 -38.23 -28.45 -2.27
C ILE A 242 -38.91 -29.50 -1.40
N CYS A 243 -39.65 -29.06 -0.39
CA CYS A 243 -40.39 -29.93 0.51
C CYS A 243 -41.49 -30.73 -0.20
N ASP A 244 -42.14 -30.16 -1.23
CA ASP A 244 -43.15 -30.85 -2.01
C ASP A 244 -42.56 -31.93 -2.92
N SER A 245 -41.37 -31.67 -3.45
CA SER A 245 -40.63 -32.64 -4.26
C SER A 245 -39.95 -33.72 -3.42
N VAL A 246 -39.52 -33.38 -2.20
CA VAL A 246 -38.82 -34.26 -1.25
C VAL A 246 -39.56 -34.27 0.09
N GLN A 247 -40.62 -35.07 0.16
CA GLN A 247 -41.55 -35.09 1.29
C GLN A 247 -40.89 -35.45 2.64
N VAL A 248 -39.82 -36.24 2.64
CA VAL A 248 -39.09 -36.58 3.87
C VAL A 248 -38.42 -35.39 4.54
N LEU A 249 -38.28 -34.24 3.85
CA LEU A 249 -37.77 -32.99 4.42
C LEU A 249 -38.86 -32.09 5.03
N LYS A 250 -40.13 -32.49 4.97
CA LYS A 250 -41.23 -31.72 5.60
C LYS A 250 -41.12 -31.80 7.12
N ASP A 251 -41.19 -30.66 7.77
CA ASP A 251 -41.30 -30.58 9.22
C ASP A 251 -42.61 -31.25 9.67
N LYS A 252 -42.54 -31.99 10.78
CA LYS A 252 -43.74 -32.61 11.37
C LYS A 252 -44.53 -31.54 12.13
N LYS A 253 -45.82 -31.41 11.81
CA LYS A 253 -46.72 -30.51 12.56
C LYS A 253 -46.79 -30.96 14.03
N PRO A 254 -46.42 -30.11 15.00
CA PRO A 254 -46.56 -30.42 16.42
C PRO A 254 -48.04 -30.61 16.80
N ALA A 255 -48.33 -31.50 17.74
CA ALA A 255 -49.69 -31.74 18.22
C ALA A 255 -50.34 -30.48 18.83
N SER A 256 -49.54 -29.58 19.40
CA SER A 256 -49.96 -28.31 19.98
C SER A 256 -50.21 -27.19 18.95
N PHE A 257 -49.93 -27.40 17.66
CA PHE A 257 -50.06 -26.34 16.67
C PHE A 257 -51.54 -26.12 16.29
N PRO A 258 -52.06 -24.87 16.33
CA PRO A 258 -53.47 -24.57 16.07
C PRO A 258 -53.97 -25.17 14.75
N SER A 259 -55.18 -25.73 14.74
CA SER A 259 -55.83 -26.25 13.53
C SER A 259 -56.21 -25.15 12.54
N LEU A 260 -56.44 -23.93 13.05
CA LEU A 260 -56.85 -22.77 12.25
C LEU A 260 -55.73 -22.17 11.38
N HIS A 261 -54.48 -22.54 11.60
CA HIS A 261 -53.32 -21.96 10.91
C HIS A 261 -52.61 -22.99 10.02
N GLN A 262 -52.17 -22.57 8.84
CA GLN A 262 -51.33 -23.40 7.98
C GLN A 262 -49.96 -23.58 8.64
N PHE A 263 -49.57 -24.84 8.85
CA PHE A 263 -48.26 -25.15 9.43
C PHE A 263 -47.18 -24.96 8.36
N PRO A 264 -46.15 -24.12 8.61
CA PRO A 264 -45.07 -23.89 7.67
C PRO A 264 -44.11 -25.09 7.68
N TYR A 265 -44.51 -26.18 7.02
CA TYR A 265 -43.75 -27.44 6.97
C TYR A 265 -42.37 -27.33 6.30
N TRP A 266 -42.07 -26.18 5.71
CA TRP A 266 -40.81 -25.87 5.04
C TRP A 266 -39.85 -25.06 5.92
N GLY A 267 -40.15 -24.86 7.20
CA GLY A 267 -39.39 -24.00 8.11
C GLY A 267 -37.90 -24.37 8.21
N THR A 268 -37.60 -25.66 8.38
CA THR A 268 -36.21 -26.15 8.45
C THR A 268 -35.46 -25.92 7.14
N VAL A 269 -36.06 -26.24 5.99
CA VAL A 269 -35.44 -26.02 4.67
C VAL A 269 -35.20 -24.53 4.40
N LEU A 270 -36.18 -23.67 4.72
CA LEU A 270 -36.06 -22.22 4.60
C LEU A 270 -34.90 -21.68 5.44
N TYR A 271 -34.76 -22.14 6.68
CA TYR A 271 -33.65 -21.75 7.54
C TYR A 271 -32.29 -22.16 6.95
N GLN A 272 -32.18 -23.38 6.42
CA GLN A 272 -30.95 -23.86 5.82
C GLN A 272 -30.59 -23.10 4.53
N LEU A 273 -31.58 -22.78 3.68
CA LEU A 273 -31.37 -21.94 2.49
C LEU A 273 -30.91 -20.53 2.86
N LYS A 274 -31.60 -19.85 3.80
CA LYS A 274 -31.22 -18.52 4.30
C LYS A 274 -29.80 -18.52 4.86
N THR A 275 -29.48 -19.52 5.67
CA THR A 275 -28.14 -19.68 6.27
C THR A 275 -27.10 -19.89 5.18
N ARG A 276 -27.39 -20.73 4.17
CA ARG A 276 -26.45 -20.99 3.09
C ARG A 276 -26.20 -19.75 2.24
N ILE A 277 -27.24 -19.04 1.83
CA ILE A 277 -27.11 -17.82 1.00
C ILE A 277 -26.36 -16.74 1.78
N ARG A 278 -26.67 -16.53 3.07
CA ARG A 278 -25.92 -15.61 3.94
C ARG A 278 -24.46 -15.99 4.08
N ASN A 279 -24.18 -17.28 4.27
CA ASN A 279 -22.81 -17.77 4.38
C ASN A 279 -22.06 -17.63 3.06
N VAL A 280 -22.70 -17.85 1.91
CA VAL A 280 -22.11 -17.59 0.59
C VAL A 280 -21.80 -16.10 0.43
N LYS A 281 -22.72 -15.19 0.80
CA LYS A 281 -22.43 -13.74 0.84
C LYS A 281 -21.25 -13.41 1.78
N GLY A 282 -21.19 -14.06 2.95
CA GLY A 282 -20.07 -13.92 3.89
C GLY A 282 -18.74 -14.49 3.38
N TYR A 283 -18.77 -15.60 2.65
CA TYR A 283 -17.59 -16.23 2.03
C TYR A 283 -17.15 -15.49 0.77
N GLN A 284 -18.06 -14.89 -0.01
CA GLN A 284 -17.72 -13.99 -1.12
C GLN A 284 -17.12 -12.68 -0.58
N LYS A 285 -17.70 -12.11 0.49
CA LYS A 285 -17.10 -10.97 1.21
C LYS A 285 -15.73 -11.31 1.83
N ARG A 286 -15.50 -12.58 2.23
CA ARG A 286 -14.19 -13.04 2.74
C ARG A 286 -13.21 -13.48 1.65
N LYS A 287 -13.69 -13.95 0.49
CA LYS A 287 -12.87 -14.28 -0.68
C LYS A 287 -12.46 -13.03 -1.45
N SER A 288 -13.26 -11.95 -1.45
CA SER A 288 -12.80 -10.65 -1.94
C SER A 288 -11.67 -10.10 -1.06
N THR A 289 -11.66 -10.40 0.24
CA THR A 289 -10.58 -10.01 1.17
C THR A 289 -9.41 -11.00 1.24
N ASN A 290 -9.48 -12.17 0.60
CA ASN A 290 -8.41 -13.18 0.66
C ASN A 290 -8.40 -14.07 -0.59
N GLY A 291 -7.69 -13.61 -1.62
CA GLY A 291 -7.11 -14.46 -2.67
C GLY A 291 -8.04 -14.88 -3.80
N LYS A 292 -8.03 -14.12 -4.89
CA LYS A 292 -7.52 -14.64 -6.17
C LYS A 292 -7.26 -13.53 -7.18
N SER A 293 -6.03 -13.55 -7.67
CA SER A 293 -5.55 -13.01 -8.92
C SER A 293 -6.38 -13.44 -10.12
N CYS A 294 -6.26 -12.62 -11.16
CA CYS A 294 -6.74 -12.77 -12.54
C CYS A 294 -8.13 -12.18 -12.83
N GLN A 295 -8.06 -11.06 -13.57
CA GLN A 295 -9.10 -10.32 -14.29
C GLN A 295 -10.11 -9.56 -13.42
N LYS A 296 -9.74 -8.30 -13.12
CA LYS A 296 -10.65 -7.21 -12.75
C LYS A 296 -11.57 -6.93 -13.95
N ASP A 297 -12.73 -7.57 -13.98
CA ASP A 297 -13.90 -6.87 -14.51
C ASP A 297 -14.27 -5.82 -13.46
N ALA A 298 -14.16 -4.55 -13.85
CA ALA A 298 -14.41 -3.42 -12.97
C ALA A 298 -15.84 -3.50 -12.43
N ILE A 299 -16.00 -3.95 -11.18
CA ILE A 299 -17.21 -3.69 -10.42
C ILE A 299 -17.21 -2.18 -10.21
N GLU A 300 -18.08 -1.50 -10.94
CA GLU A 300 -18.21 -0.06 -10.92
C GLU A 300 -18.76 0.36 -9.55
N LEU A 301 -17.87 0.81 -8.66
CA LEU A 301 -18.26 1.29 -7.33
C LEU A 301 -19.12 2.56 -7.47
N GLY A 302 -20.25 2.57 -6.77
CA GLY A 302 -21.11 3.74 -6.69
C GLY A 302 -20.39 4.94 -6.10
N GLU A 303 -20.77 6.17 -6.45
CA GLU A 303 -20.16 7.39 -5.89
C GLU A 303 -20.17 7.43 -4.37
N LYS A 304 -21.31 7.08 -3.77
CA LYS A 304 -21.46 7.00 -2.32
C LYS A 304 -20.50 6.01 -1.66
N GLU A 305 -20.27 4.85 -2.28
CA GLU A 305 -19.35 3.84 -1.75
C GLU A 305 -17.90 4.32 -1.77
N VAL A 306 -17.54 5.11 -2.79
CA VAL A 306 -16.21 5.71 -2.92
C VAL A 306 -15.99 6.77 -1.85
N ASP A 307 -16.98 7.63 -1.60
CA ASP A 307 -16.92 8.64 -0.54
C ASP A 307 -16.81 7.99 0.85
N ASP A 308 -17.57 6.92 1.09
CA ASP A 308 -17.50 6.15 2.34
C ASP A 308 -16.11 5.51 2.53
N LEU A 309 -15.51 4.97 1.46
CA LEU A 309 -14.14 4.44 1.48
C LEU A 309 -13.09 5.52 1.76
N HIS A 310 -13.23 6.72 1.18
CA HIS A 310 -12.31 7.84 1.43
C HIS A 310 -12.42 8.36 2.86
N ALA A 311 -13.63 8.39 3.43
CA ALA A 311 -13.84 8.75 4.83
C ALA A 311 -13.23 7.72 5.78
N GLU A 312 -13.35 6.42 5.50
CA GLU A 312 -12.70 5.35 6.27
C GLU A 312 -11.17 5.42 6.13
N LEU A 313 -10.65 5.63 4.92
CA LEU A 313 -9.22 5.81 4.66
C LEU A 313 -8.62 6.93 5.49
N LEU A 314 -9.26 8.10 5.50
CA LEU A 314 -8.82 9.24 6.31
C LEU A 314 -8.85 8.92 7.81
N ARG A 315 -9.83 8.13 8.26
CA ARG A 315 -9.94 7.68 9.66
C ARG A 315 -8.81 6.74 10.03
N GLU A 316 -8.49 5.78 9.16
CA GLU A 316 -7.41 4.81 9.36
C GLU A 316 -6.04 5.50 9.39
N LEU A 317 -5.80 6.47 8.51
CA LEU A 317 -4.57 7.27 8.47
C LEU A 317 -4.36 8.12 9.73
N LYS A 318 -5.45 8.48 10.43
CA LYS A 318 -5.39 9.24 11.70
C LYS A 318 -5.19 8.35 12.93
N ARG A 319 -5.24 7.02 12.80
CA ARG A 319 -5.01 6.12 13.94
C ARG A 319 -3.56 6.13 14.38
N SER A 320 -3.36 5.95 15.68
CA SER A 320 -2.03 5.81 16.29
C SER A 320 -1.29 4.58 15.75
N LYS A 321 -2.00 3.44 15.64
CA LYS A 321 -1.53 2.22 14.98
C LYS A 321 -2.28 2.05 13.67
N LYS A 322 -1.61 2.39 12.56
CA LYS A 322 -2.18 2.34 11.22
C LYS A 322 -2.24 0.91 10.70
N ASN A 323 -3.37 0.52 10.11
CA ASN A 323 -3.45 -0.69 9.32
C ASN A 323 -3.06 -0.39 7.85
N PHE A 324 -1.75 -0.49 7.56
CA PHE A 324 -1.22 -0.20 6.22
C PHE A 324 -1.85 -1.05 5.11
N ALA A 325 -2.20 -2.31 5.41
CA ALA A 325 -2.88 -3.18 4.45
C ALA A 325 -4.28 -2.66 4.09
N ALA A 326 -5.06 -2.22 5.09
CA ALA A 326 -6.38 -1.64 4.85
C ALA A 326 -6.29 -0.29 4.10
N ILE A 327 -5.30 0.54 4.45
CA ILE A 327 -5.02 1.82 3.75
C ILE A 327 -4.77 1.55 2.26
N HIS A 328 -3.85 0.62 1.97
CA HIS A 328 -3.53 0.23 0.60
C HIS A 328 -4.77 -0.33 -0.14
N GLU A 329 -5.51 -1.26 0.46
CA GLU A 329 -6.72 -1.84 -0.14
C GLU A 329 -7.79 -0.78 -0.47
N MET A 330 -8.05 0.16 0.43
CA MET A 330 -9.00 1.25 0.19
C MET A 330 -8.56 2.18 -0.94
N GLN A 331 -7.26 2.48 -1.02
CA GLN A 331 -6.71 3.29 -2.11
C GLN A 331 -6.76 2.55 -3.44
N GLU A 332 -6.44 1.27 -3.47
CA GLU A 332 -6.48 0.43 -4.66
C GLU A 332 -7.91 0.33 -5.22
N ASN A 333 -8.88 0.08 -4.35
CA ASN A 333 -10.30 -0.04 -4.74
C ASN A 333 -10.85 1.22 -5.41
N THR A 334 -10.29 2.38 -5.08
CA THR A 334 -10.76 3.67 -5.58
C THR A 334 -9.80 4.32 -6.57
N PHE A 335 -8.70 3.64 -6.92
CA PHE A 335 -7.59 4.20 -7.68
C PHE A 335 -7.97 4.69 -9.07
N GLU A 336 -8.51 3.82 -9.92
CA GLU A 336 -8.81 4.19 -11.31
C GLU A 336 -9.83 5.33 -11.41
N LYS A 337 -10.86 5.31 -10.56
CA LYS A 337 -11.85 6.39 -10.49
C LYS A 337 -11.21 7.70 -10.02
N ARG A 338 -10.39 7.66 -8.97
CA ARG A 338 -9.69 8.83 -8.44
C ARG A 338 -8.71 9.40 -9.47
N LYS A 339 -7.89 8.56 -10.08
CA LYS A 339 -6.95 8.93 -11.14
C LYS A 339 -7.67 9.63 -12.30
N HIS A 340 -8.76 9.05 -12.79
CA HIS A 340 -9.53 9.67 -13.86
C HIS A 340 -10.11 11.04 -13.46
N GLN A 341 -10.64 11.15 -12.24
CA GLN A 341 -11.17 12.42 -11.73
C GLN A 341 -10.08 13.48 -11.54
N ILE A 342 -8.87 13.10 -11.10
CA ILE A 342 -7.72 14.00 -10.98
C ILE A 342 -7.28 14.50 -12.36
N GLN A 343 -7.19 13.61 -13.34
CA GLN A 343 -6.86 13.97 -14.74
C GLN A 343 -7.89 14.92 -15.36
N GLN A 344 -9.18 14.70 -15.10
CA GLN A 344 -10.24 15.62 -15.51
C GLN A 344 -10.08 17.00 -14.86
N LEU A 345 -9.82 17.05 -13.54
CA LEU A 345 -9.58 18.30 -12.83
C LEU A 345 -8.36 19.06 -13.38
N ALA A 346 -7.30 18.33 -13.76
CA ALA A 346 -6.10 18.90 -14.36
C ALA A 346 -6.36 19.54 -15.72
N HIS A 347 -7.21 18.92 -16.53
CA HIS A 347 -7.59 19.43 -17.83
C HIS A 347 -8.50 20.68 -17.73
N ASP A 348 -9.47 20.67 -16.80
CA ASP A 348 -10.52 21.70 -16.74
C ASP A 348 -10.10 22.99 -16.02
N LYS A 349 -9.06 22.95 -15.17
CA LYS A 349 -8.68 24.07 -14.29
C LYS A 349 -7.19 24.47 -14.40
N SER A 350 -6.65 24.60 -15.61
CA SER A 350 -5.22 24.91 -15.86
C SER A 350 -4.67 26.14 -15.12
N ASP A 351 -5.53 27.09 -14.74
CA ASP A 351 -5.13 28.38 -14.16
C ASP A 351 -5.32 28.46 -12.63
N LYS A 352 -5.76 27.37 -11.97
CA LYS A 352 -6.00 27.33 -10.51
C LYS A 352 -4.98 26.43 -9.82
N ASN A 353 -4.78 26.63 -8.51
CA ASN A 353 -3.99 25.71 -7.68
C ASN A 353 -4.70 24.35 -7.62
N ILE A 354 -4.35 23.48 -8.57
CA ILE A 354 -4.94 22.16 -8.73
C ILE A 354 -4.72 21.28 -7.49
N VAL A 355 -3.59 21.43 -6.82
CA VAL A 355 -3.24 20.61 -5.65
C VAL A 355 -4.19 20.90 -4.50
N GLN A 356 -4.52 22.17 -4.23
CA GLN A 356 -5.52 22.53 -3.21
C GLN A 356 -6.90 21.93 -3.54
N GLU A 357 -7.32 21.98 -4.80
CA GLU A 357 -8.60 21.40 -5.25
C GLU A 357 -8.65 19.88 -5.08
N ILE A 358 -7.57 19.19 -5.47
CA ILE A 358 -7.47 17.74 -5.29
C ILE A 358 -7.45 17.39 -3.80
N VAL A 359 -6.74 18.15 -2.96
CA VAL A 359 -6.70 17.92 -1.50
C VAL A 359 -8.05 18.19 -0.84
N MET A 360 -8.82 19.17 -1.30
CA MET A 360 -10.19 19.39 -0.80
C MET A 360 -11.07 18.17 -1.05
N LYS A 361 -10.89 17.50 -2.20
CA LYS A 361 -11.63 16.29 -2.57
C LYS A 361 -11.08 15.02 -1.91
N TYR A 362 -9.76 14.90 -1.80
CA TYR A 362 -9.03 13.75 -1.27
C TYR A 362 -8.07 14.19 -0.16
N PRO A 363 -8.60 14.59 1.01
CA PRO A 363 -7.79 15.15 2.10
C PRO A 363 -6.76 14.17 2.67
N PHE A 364 -6.93 12.87 2.41
CA PHE A 364 -6.00 11.83 2.87
C PHE A 364 -4.60 11.96 2.26
N PHE A 365 -4.44 12.57 1.08
CA PHE A 365 -3.11 12.82 0.50
C PHE A 365 -2.25 13.77 1.33
N LYS A 366 -2.89 14.67 2.10
CA LYS A 366 -2.20 15.60 3.01
C LYS A 366 -2.07 15.04 4.44
N ALA A 367 -2.67 13.89 4.73
CA ALA A 367 -2.73 13.35 6.08
C ALA A 367 -1.47 12.58 6.48
N HIS A 368 -0.87 11.84 5.55
CA HIS A 368 0.35 11.06 5.79
C HIS A 368 1.05 10.71 4.48
N ASP A 369 2.38 10.65 4.50
CA ASP A 369 3.21 10.29 3.33
C ASP A 369 2.93 8.89 2.76
N CYS A 370 2.56 7.90 3.59
CA CYS A 370 2.23 6.56 3.12
C CYS A 370 1.06 6.52 2.13
N ALA A 371 0.10 7.46 2.22
CA ALA A 371 -0.97 7.54 1.25
C ALA A 371 -0.44 7.93 -0.15
N LEU A 372 0.52 8.85 -0.21
CA LEU A 372 1.17 9.23 -1.48
C LEU A 372 2.03 8.08 -2.01
N LEU A 373 2.80 7.43 -1.15
CA LEU A 373 3.64 6.30 -1.56
C LEU A 373 2.82 5.14 -2.13
N ASN A 374 1.69 4.80 -1.50
CA ASN A 374 0.74 3.83 -2.05
C ASN A 374 0.21 4.28 -3.42
N GLU A 375 -0.12 5.56 -3.58
CA GLU A 375 -0.57 6.10 -4.86
C GLU A 375 0.48 5.92 -5.96
N LEU A 376 1.74 6.23 -5.65
CA LEU A 376 2.87 6.01 -6.55
C LEU A 376 2.98 4.53 -6.94
N GLU A 377 2.89 3.60 -5.98
CA GLU A 377 2.93 2.17 -6.27
C GLU A 377 1.80 1.75 -7.22
N LEU A 378 0.57 2.24 -7.00
CA LEU A 378 -0.58 1.96 -7.85
C LEU A 378 -0.40 2.49 -9.28
N HIS A 379 0.17 3.68 -9.44
CA HIS A 379 0.51 4.24 -10.76
C HIS A 379 1.47 3.37 -11.56
N LEU A 380 2.37 2.65 -10.88
CA LEU A 380 3.38 1.81 -11.50
C LEU A 380 2.86 0.38 -11.81
N GLY A 381 1.60 0.05 -11.47
CA GLY A 381 0.92 -1.21 -11.83
C GLY A 381 1.16 -2.38 -10.86
N ASP A 382 0.94 -3.63 -11.29
CA ASP A 382 0.99 -4.79 -10.38
C ASP A 382 2.38 -5.44 -10.34
N GLY A 383 2.99 -5.45 -9.15
CA GLY A 383 4.27 -6.07 -8.82
C GLY A 383 4.42 -6.03 -7.30
N ALA A 384 3.79 -7.00 -6.65
CA ALA A 384 3.36 -7.02 -5.26
C ALA A 384 4.38 -6.57 -4.20
N SER A 385 3.90 -5.71 -3.29
CA SER A 385 4.31 -5.62 -1.87
C SER A 385 5.79 -5.37 -1.53
N SER A 386 6.65 -5.13 -2.51
CA SER A 386 8.06 -4.82 -2.30
C SER A 386 8.54 -3.59 -3.03
N ARG A 387 7.68 -2.75 -3.63
CA ARG A 387 8.11 -1.69 -4.54
C ARG A 387 8.85 -0.56 -3.86
N ILE A 388 8.34 0.03 -2.78
CA ILE A 388 9.12 1.06 -2.04
C ILE A 388 10.47 0.51 -1.57
N GLU A 389 10.51 -0.69 -1.01
CA GLU A 389 11.78 -1.30 -0.56
C GLU A 389 12.68 -1.70 -1.74
N GLN A 390 12.10 -2.09 -2.88
CA GLN A 390 12.82 -2.35 -4.12
C GLN A 390 13.38 -1.07 -4.72
N PHE A 391 12.67 0.06 -4.63
CA PHE A 391 13.18 1.36 -5.06
C PHE A 391 14.38 1.77 -4.19
N LYS A 392 14.29 1.59 -2.87
CA LYS A 392 15.44 1.79 -1.96
C LYS A 392 16.60 0.86 -2.31
N SER A 393 16.33 -0.40 -2.65
CA SER A 393 17.34 -1.37 -3.09
C SER A 393 18.00 -1.00 -4.42
N ASN A 394 17.20 -0.57 -5.40
CA ASN A 394 17.69 -0.05 -6.69
C ASN A 394 18.62 1.13 -6.45
N TRP A 395 18.20 2.06 -5.58
CA TRP A 395 19.03 3.20 -5.21
C TRP A 395 20.34 2.77 -4.58
N LYS A 396 20.35 1.80 -3.67
CA LYS A 396 21.58 1.29 -3.05
C LYS A 396 22.59 0.76 -4.07
N SER A 397 22.13 0.15 -5.16
CA SER A 397 23.00 -0.29 -6.26
C SER A 397 23.56 0.89 -7.07
N ILE A 398 22.72 1.88 -7.34
CA ILE A 398 23.08 3.07 -8.12
C ILE A 398 23.99 4.01 -7.32
N SER A 399 23.73 4.17 -6.02
CA SER A 399 24.49 5.06 -5.14
C SER A 399 25.95 4.63 -5.07
N LEU A 400 26.24 3.33 -5.12
CA LEU A 400 27.62 2.84 -5.17
C LEU A 400 28.36 3.34 -6.42
N LYS A 401 27.70 3.33 -7.59
CA LYS A 401 28.28 3.85 -8.84
C LYS A 401 28.51 5.36 -8.78
N VAL A 402 27.54 6.10 -8.25
CA VAL A 402 27.66 7.54 -8.06
C VAL A 402 28.80 7.86 -7.09
N LYS A 403 28.91 7.13 -5.98
CA LYS A 403 29.97 7.32 -4.98
C LYS A 403 31.35 7.17 -5.61
N THR A 404 31.60 6.07 -6.32
CA THR A 404 32.88 5.84 -7.01
C THR A 404 33.21 6.96 -7.98
N PHE A 405 32.21 7.50 -8.69
CA PHE A 405 32.42 8.65 -9.56
C PHE A 405 32.83 9.91 -8.78
N LEU A 406 32.06 10.29 -7.75
CA LEU A 406 32.32 11.48 -6.95
C LEU A 406 33.72 11.44 -6.31
N GLU A 407 34.13 10.27 -5.79
CA GLU A 407 35.47 10.06 -5.23
C GLU A 407 36.57 10.18 -6.29
N SER A 408 36.35 9.64 -7.50
CA SER A 408 37.37 9.63 -8.57
C SER A 408 37.66 11.00 -9.20
N HIS A 409 36.73 11.96 -9.07
CA HIS A 409 36.86 13.28 -9.69
C HIS A 409 37.36 14.37 -8.73
N ASN A 410 37.76 14.00 -7.50
CA ASN A 410 38.19 14.95 -6.47
C ASN A 410 37.16 16.09 -6.23
N ASP A 411 35.88 15.83 -6.50
CA ASP A 411 34.82 16.76 -6.15
C ASP A 411 34.65 16.66 -4.63
N CYS A 412 35.02 17.72 -3.90
CA CYS A 412 34.93 17.88 -2.43
C CYS A 412 33.49 17.79 -1.85
N LEU A 413 32.57 17.11 -2.53
CA LEU A 413 31.17 16.97 -2.15
C LEU A 413 30.95 15.86 -1.12
N LEU A 414 31.91 14.94 -0.96
CA LEU A 414 31.83 13.88 0.04
C LEU A 414 32.82 14.17 1.18
N PRO A 415 32.42 13.98 2.46
CA PRO A 415 33.34 14.09 3.59
C PRO A 415 34.46 13.06 3.48
N ASP A 416 35.72 13.50 3.66
CA ASP A 416 36.92 12.68 3.39
C ASP A 416 37.08 11.44 4.32
N ASP A 417 36.36 11.38 5.45
CA ASP A 417 36.67 10.45 6.55
C ASP A 417 35.49 9.58 7.06
N GLN A 418 34.33 9.56 6.40
CA GLN A 418 33.15 8.78 6.85
C GLN A 418 32.59 7.84 5.80
N GLU A 419 32.10 6.67 6.25
CA GLU A 419 31.40 5.71 5.41
C GLU A 419 30.08 6.31 4.91
N THR A 420 30.11 6.89 3.71
CA THR A 420 28.96 7.54 3.07
C THR A 420 27.86 6.51 2.80
N THR A 421 26.68 6.71 3.37
CA THR A 421 25.54 5.82 3.15
C THR A 421 24.84 6.12 1.82
N PRO A 422 24.03 5.19 1.28
CA PRO A 422 23.20 5.47 0.11
C PRO A 422 22.27 6.68 0.28
N ASP A 423 21.82 6.96 1.51
CA ASP A 423 20.94 8.09 1.80
C ASP A 423 21.71 9.41 1.75
N ASP A 424 22.94 9.45 2.27
CA ASP A 424 23.81 10.64 2.18
C ASP A 424 24.12 11.01 0.72
N ILE A 425 24.41 10.01 -0.11
CA ILE A 425 24.63 10.18 -1.55
C ILE A 425 23.36 10.74 -2.23
N CYS A 426 22.18 10.30 -1.78
CA CYS A 426 20.91 10.87 -2.26
C CYS A 426 20.79 12.35 -1.88
N GLY A 427 21.10 12.71 -0.63
CA GLY A 427 21.13 14.10 -0.16
C GLY A 427 22.05 14.98 -1.01
N VAL A 428 23.29 14.55 -1.21
CA VAL A 428 24.29 15.26 -2.03
C VAL A 428 23.79 15.48 -3.46
N LEU A 429 23.18 14.45 -4.09
CA LEU A 429 22.63 14.60 -5.42
C LEU A 429 21.40 15.50 -5.47
N LEU A 430 20.50 15.41 -4.49
CA LEU A 430 19.34 16.29 -4.41
C LEU A 430 19.74 17.76 -4.27
N GLU A 431 20.85 18.02 -3.56
CA GLU A 431 21.43 19.34 -3.41
C GLU A 431 22.13 19.80 -4.69
N HIS A 432 22.96 18.97 -5.31
CA HIS A 432 23.90 19.42 -6.36
C HIS A 432 23.57 18.99 -7.80
N ALA A 433 22.62 18.09 -8.06
CA ALA A 433 22.34 17.62 -9.43
C ALA A 433 21.96 18.76 -10.40
N HIS A 434 21.45 19.88 -9.88
CA HIS A 434 21.12 21.06 -10.67
C HIS A 434 22.36 21.77 -11.24
N THR A 435 23.50 21.75 -10.55
CA THR A 435 24.76 22.34 -11.02
C THR A 435 25.35 21.54 -12.19
N VAL A 436 25.16 20.21 -12.17
CA VAL A 436 25.62 19.28 -13.22
C VAL A 436 24.93 19.53 -14.57
N VAL A 437 23.64 19.88 -14.54
CA VAL A 437 22.86 20.19 -15.76
C VAL A 437 23.21 21.59 -16.31
N GLY A 438 23.74 22.49 -15.47
CA GLY A 438 24.35 23.78 -15.83
C GLY A 438 23.69 24.97 -15.13
N ASP A 439 24.51 25.78 -14.44
CA ASP A 439 24.11 26.91 -13.57
C ASP A 439 23.18 27.96 -14.20
N LYS A 440 23.16 28.10 -15.53
CA LYS A 440 22.32 29.09 -16.23
C LYS A 440 20.95 28.57 -16.64
N GLU A 441 20.74 27.25 -16.66
CA GLU A 441 19.54 26.64 -17.26
C GLU A 441 18.70 25.82 -16.26
N CYS A 442 19.31 25.32 -15.17
CA CYS A 442 18.62 24.56 -14.12
C CYS A 442 18.78 25.24 -12.75
N SER A 443 18.16 26.41 -12.57
CA SER A 443 18.36 27.22 -11.36
C SER A 443 17.46 26.84 -10.18
N ILE A 444 16.70 25.75 -10.27
CA ILE A 444 15.76 25.36 -9.20
C ILE A 444 16.21 24.02 -8.62
N PRO A 445 16.77 24.02 -7.40
CA PRO A 445 17.15 22.79 -6.74
C PRO A 445 15.90 21.96 -6.41
N LEU A 446 16.05 20.63 -6.38
CA LEU A 446 14.97 19.73 -5.94
C LEU A 446 14.82 19.74 -4.41
N MET A 447 15.93 19.98 -3.72
CA MET A 447 15.99 20.09 -2.27
C MET A 447 16.55 21.46 -1.85
N ASN A 448 15.89 22.10 -0.89
CA ASN A 448 16.43 23.30 -0.25
C ASN A 448 16.79 22.99 1.20
N ILE A 449 18.01 23.34 1.60
CA ILE A 449 18.48 23.21 2.98
C ILE A 449 18.39 24.58 3.65
N PHE A 450 17.77 24.63 4.82
CA PHE A 450 17.69 25.85 5.61
C PHE A 450 18.12 25.59 7.05
N PRO A 451 19.00 26.42 7.63
CA PRO A 451 19.20 26.43 9.07
C PRO A 451 17.91 26.91 9.75
N GLN A 452 17.42 26.20 10.75
CA GLN A 452 16.32 26.65 11.60
C GLN A 452 16.80 27.87 12.39
N GLY A 453 16.48 29.05 11.87
CA GLY A 453 16.53 30.28 12.65
C GLY A 453 15.30 30.41 13.54
N LYS A 454 15.26 31.46 14.37
CA LYS A 454 14.10 31.82 15.22
C LYS A 454 12.79 32.12 14.47
N SER A 455 12.79 32.05 13.14
CA SER A 455 11.64 32.40 12.31
C SER A 455 10.73 31.19 12.10
N PRO A 456 9.39 31.36 12.15
CA PRO A 456 8.47 30.26 11.87
C PRO A 456 8.70 29.66 10.48
N VAL A 457 8.71 28.33 10.36
CA VAL A 457 8.95 27.59 9.10
C VAL A 457 8.06 28.09 7.96
N ALA A 458 6.77 28.35 8.22
CA ALA A 458 5.84 28.86 7.22
C ALA A 458 6.31 30.18 6.58
N SER A 459 6.93 31.06 7.37
CA SER A 459 7.45 32.35 6.87
C SER A 459 8.73 32.19 6.05
N LEU A 460 9.55 31.18 6.36
CA LEU A 460 10.71 30.81 5.55
C LEU A 460 10.28 30.25 4.21
N VAL A 461 9.27 29.37 4.20
CA VAL A 461 8.72 28.79 2.97
C VAL A 461 8.19 29.88 2.05
N GLN A 462 7.31 30.78 2.54
CA GLN A 462 6.74 31.83 1.70
C GLN A 462 7.78 32.79 1.09
N LYS A 463 8.89 33.05 1.80
CA LYS A 463 9.95 33.96 1.33
C LYS A 463 11.03 33.26 0.50
N GLY A 464 11.28 31.98 0.76
CA GLY A 464 12.42 31.25 0.22
C GLY A 464 12.17 30.59 -1.13
N THR A 465 10.95 30.17 -1.45
CA THR A 465 10.69 29.51 -2.73
C THR A 465 10.40 30.50 -3.87
N LYS A 466 11.11 30.28 -4.99
CA LYS A 466 10.87 30.95 -6.29
C LYS A 466 9.94 30.15 -7.21
N THR A 467 9.44 28.99 -6.75
CA THR A 467 8.70 28.04 -7.58
C THR A 467 7.37 27.62 -6.94
N THR A 468 6.36 27.38 -7.76
CA THR A 468 5.10 26.78 -7.30
C THR A 468 5.14 25.24 -7.39
N GLN A 469 6.18 24.69 -7.99
CA GLN A 469 6.38 23.25 -8.13
C GLN A 469 6.65 22.57 -6.79
N PRO A 470 6.30 21.28 -6.65
CA PRO A 470 6.71 20.46 -5.53
C PRO A 470 8.24 20.48 -5.34
N THR A 471 8.68 20.77 -4.11
CA THR A 471 10.09 20.74 -3.71
C THR A 471 10.25 20.12 -2.33
N LEU A 472 11.38 19.44 -2.11
CA LEU A 472 11.77 18.92 -0.80
C LEU A 472 12.50 20.00 -0.01
N TRP A 473 12.19 20.14 1.27
CA TRP A 473 12.80 21.10 2.17
C TRP A 473 13.34 20.38 3.39
N CYS A 474 14.59 20.67 3.71
CA CYS A 474 15.34 20.09 4.80
C CYS A 474 15.67 21.20 5.81
N LEU A 475 15.06 21.13 6.97
CA LEU A 475 15.29 22.06 8.07
C LEU A 475 16.34 21.47 8.99
N GLN A 476 17.51 22.09 9.05
CA GLN A 476 18.61 21.70 9.94
C GLN A 476 18.53 22.55 11.21
N ASP A 477 18.38 21.94 12.37
CA ASP A 477 18.48 22.62 13.66
C ASP A 477 19.78 22.19 14.35
N GLU A 478 20.47 23.13 15.00
CA GLU A 478 21.77 22.88 15.64
C GLU A 478 21.57 21.91 16.81
N GLY A 479 21.79 20.61 16.55
CA GLY A 479 21.72 19.56 17.56
C GLY A 479 20.41 18.76 17.59
N LEU A 480 19.46 18.96 16.66
CA LEU A 480 18.24 18.14 16.54
C LEU A 480 18.14 17.43 15.19
N ALA A 481 17.27 16.41 15.15
CA ALA A 481 16.99 15.64 13.95
C ALA A 481 16.43 16.53 12.83
N GLN A 482 17.06 16.47 11.66
CA GLN A 482 16.68 17.20 10.44
C GLN A 482 15.21 16.96 10.10
N GLN A 483 14.36 17.99 10.10
CA GLN A 483 12.96 17.84 9.70
C GLN A 483 12.84 17.99 8.18
N GLN A 484 12.18 17.02 7.53
CA GLN A 484 11.90 17.09 6.09
C GLN A 484 10.44 17.39 5.81
N ILE A 485 10.19 18.32 4.88
CA ILE A 485 8.84 18.72 4.47
C ILE A 485 8.74 18.83 2.94
N ILE A 486 7.58 18.54 2.40
CA ILE A 486 7.24 18.84 1.00
C ILE A 486 6.52 20.18 0.94
N VAL A 487 6.99 21.05 0.07
CA VAL A 487 6.40 22.36 -0.21
C VAL A 487 5.80 22.34 -1.62
N VAL A 488 4.55 22.77 -1.73
CA VAL A 488 3.82 22.92 -3.00
C VAL A 488 3.14 24.27 -3.00
N ASP A 489 3.21 24.99 -4.11
CA ASP A 489 2.67 26.36 -4.25
C ASP A 489 3.06 27.31 -3.10
N LYS A 490 4.32 27.23 -2.66
CA LYS A 490 4.88 28.03 -1.54
C LYS A 490 4.17 27.82 -0.19
N GLU A 491 3.46 26.73 -0.04
CA GLU A 491 2.85 26.31 1.21
C GLU A 491 3.41 24.96 1.66
N ILE A 492 3.45 24.75 2.97
CA ILE A 492 3.78 23.45 3.53
C ILE A 492 2.65 22.50 3.16
N PHE A 493 2.98 21.52 2.33
CA PHE A 493 2.05 20.52 1.89
C PHE A 493 2.04 19.35 2.87
N LEU A 494 3.20 18.79 3.21
CA LEU A 494 3.28 17.60 4.06
C LEU A 494 4.58 17.57 4.85
N GLU A 495 4.49 17.27 6.15
CA GLU A 495 5.66 16.92 6.97
C GLU A 495 5.91 15.42 6.86
N LEU A 496 7.17 15.04 6.60
CA LEU A 496 7.52 13.64 6.35
C LEU A 496 7.67 12.87 7.67
N SER A 497 7.29 11.59 7.63
CA SER A 497 7.39 10.70 8.80
C SER A 497 8.81 10.18 9.04
N SER A 498 9.68 10.30 8.03
CA SER A 498 11.08 9.89 8.04
C SER A 498 11.96 11.01 7.52
N ASN A 499 13.16 11.13 8.08
CA ASN A 499 14.17 12.11 7.71
C ASN A 499 15.18 11.58 6.68
N SER A 500 14.89 10.44 6.05
CA SER A 500 15.71 9.87 4.98
C SER A 500 15.53 10.65 3.68
N TYR A 501 16.63 11.03 3.04
CA TYR A 501 16.62 11.71 1.74
C TYR A 501 15.95 10.87 0.64
N ILE A 502 16.20 9.56 0.63
CA ILE A 502 15.56 8.64 -0.33
C ILE A 502 14.04 8.62 -0.10
N HIS A 503 13.61 8.58 1.16
CA HIS A 503 12.18 8.67 1.50
C HIS A 503 11.59 10.00 1.04
N GLY A 504 12.26 11.12 1.30
CA GLY A 504 11.83 12.44 0.83
C GLY A 504 11.72 12.55 -0.69
N LEU A 505 12.68 11.99 -1.43
CA LEU A 505 12.62 11.91 -2.89
C LEU A 505 11.45 11.04 -3.38
N LEU A 506 11.22 9.89 -2.76
CA LEU A 506 10.09 9.03 -3.12
C LEU A 506 8.74 9.73 -2.91
N VAL A 507 8.58 10.43 -1.78
CA VAL A 507 7.35 11.20 -1.51
C VAL A 507 7.23 12.37 -2.47
N LEU A 508 8.34 13.05 -2.82
CA LEU A 508 8.33 14.12 -3.82
C LEU A 508 7.85 13.61 -5.19
N LEU A 509 8.38 12.48 -5.66
CA LEU A 509 7.91 11.84 -6.90
C LEU A 509 6.45 11.42 -6.78
N ALA A 510 6.06 10.84 -5.64
CA ALA A 510 4.68 10.43 -5.40
C ALA A 510 3.68 11.60 -5.49
N VAL A 511 4.06 12.81 -5.06
CA VAL A 511 3.24 14.02 -5.23
C VAL A 511 3.02 14.34 -6.71
N TYR A 512 4.04 14.23 -7.56
CA TYR A 512 3.87 14.45 -9.00
C TYR A 512 2.93 13.43 -9.64
N PHE A 513 3.06 12.15 -9.28
CA PHE A 513 2.20 11.09 -9.81
C PHE A 513 0.75 11.21 -9.31
N ALA A 514 0.56 11.37 -8.00
CA ALA A 514 -0.76 11.44 -7.38
C ALA A 514 -1.60 12.61 -7.90
N PHE A 515 -0.96 13.73 -8.23
CA PHE A 515 -1.63 14.95 -8.68
C PHE A 515 -1.54 15.19 -10.19
N ASP A 516 -1.00 14.24 -10.95
CA ASP A 516 -0.80 14.34 -12.41
C ASP A 516 -0.10 15.64 -12.84
N LEU A 517 0.94 16.02 -12.09
CA LEU A 517 1.66 17.28 -12.29
C LEU A 517 2.73 17.12 -13.37
N SER A 518 2.79 18.09 -14.28
CA SER A 518 3.89 18.19 -15.23
C SER A 518 5.16 18.75 -14.57
N TYR A 519 6.31 18.16 -14.88
CA TYR A 519 7.60 18.69 -14.44
C TYR A 519 7.91 20.05 -15.04
N ASP A 520 8.51 20.94 -14.26
CA ASP A 520 9.16 22.13 -14.80
C ASP A 520 10.32 21.70 -15.71
N LYS A 521 10.38 22.26 -16.92
CA LYS A 521 11.40 21.94 -17.94
C LYS A 521 12.84 22.09 -17.45
N ARG A 522 13.06 22.89 -16.40
CA ARG A 522 14.37 23.06 -15.75
C ARG A 522 14.72 21.84 -14.92
N GLN A 523 13.78 21.34 -14.12
CA GLN A 523 13.98 20.20 -13.20
C GLN A 523 13.75 18.84 -13.86
N GLU A 524 13.02 18.80 -14.97
CA GLU A 524 12.64 17.59 -15.69
C GLU A 524 13.82 16.61 -15.92
N PRO A 525 15.01 17.01 -16.39
CA PRO A 525 16.12 16.06 -16.59
C PRO A 525 16.54 15.33 -15.32
N ILE A 526 16.47 16.01 -14.17
CA ILE A 526 16.86 15.45 -12.87
C ILE A 526 15.77 14.53 -12.34
N LEU A 527 14.50 14.94 -12.43
CA LEU A 527 13.38 14.10 -12.03
C LEU A 527 13.30 12.83 -12.89
N ARG A 528 13.51 12.93 -14.21
CA ARG A 528 13.63 11.78 -15.12
C ARG A 528 14.78 10.84 -14.76
N PHE A 529 15.87 11.37 -14.23
CA PHE A 529 17.01 10.56 -13.77
C PHE A 529 16.59 9.71 -12.58
N PHE A 530 15.94 10.31 -11.59
CA PHE A 530 15.41 9.55 -10.48
C PHE A 530 14.29 8.59 -10.90
N GLU A 531 13.40 8.95 -11.84
CA GLU A 531 12.43 8.01 -12.41
C GLU A 531 13.12 6.76 -13.02
N GLU A 532 14.15 6.93 -13.85
CA GLU A 532 14.85 5.81 -14.50
C GLU A 532 15.56 4.91 -13.48
N PHE A 533 16.32 5.51 -12.54
CA PHE A 533 17.22 4.75 -11.67
C PHE A 533 16.62 4.36 -10.32
N LEU A 534 15.59 5.05 -9.86
CA LEU A 534 14.85 4.71 -8.63
C LEU A 534 13.63 3.86 -8.95
N LEU A 535 12.78 4.33 -9.89
CA LEU A 535 11.49 3.72 -10.21
C LEU A 535 11.55 2.71 -11.37
N GLY A 536 12.65 2.67 -12.13
CA GLY A 536 12.79 1.80 -13.30
C GLY A 536 12.02 2.30 -14.54
N ILE A 537 11.62 3.58 -14.57
CA ILE A 537 10.83 4.15 -15.67
C ILE A 537 11.79 4.76 -16.69
N HIS A 538 12.00 4.06 -17.80
CA HIS A 538 12.88 4.57 -18.84
C HIS A 538 12.22 5.71 -19.64
N PRO A 539 12.91 6.84 -19.84
CA PRO A 539 12.38 7.94 -20.65
C PRO A 539 12.24 7.49 -22.10
N THR A 540 11.08 7.79 -22.71
CA THR A 540 10.81 7.45 -24.13
C THR A 540 11.79 8.13 -25.08
N LYS A 541 12.28 9.33 -24.73
CA LYS A 541 13.30 10.06 -25.46
C LYS A 541 14.30 10.66 -24.48
N LYS A 542 15.58 10.34 -24.67
CA LYS A 542 16.69 10.93 -23.89
C LYS A 542 17.05 12.29 -24.48
N THR A 543 16.83 13.36 -23.72
CA THR A 543 17.26 14.72 -24.12
C THR A 543 18.78 14.85 -23.99
N VAL A 544 19.39 15.81 -24.70
CA VAL A 544 20.83 16.07 -24.57
C VAL A 544 21.22 16.37 -23.12
N ARG A 545 20.38 17.14 -22.40
CA ARG A 545 20.58 17.44 -20.98
C ARG A 545 20.52 16.18 -20.12
N TYR A 546 19.54 15.32 -20.35
CA TYR A 546 19.41 14.04 -19.66
C TYR A 546 20.63 13.14 -19.90
N SER A 547 21.04 12.97 -21.17
CA SER A 547 22.21 12.16 -21.51
C SER A 547 23.50 12.72 -20.91
N LYS A 548 23.66 14.05 -20.85
CA LYS A 548 24.79 14.69 -20.16
C LYS A 548 24.76 14.37 -18.66
N LEU A 549 23.60 14.51 -18.00
CA LEU A 549 23.44 14.18 -16.59
C LEU A 549 23.81 12.73 -16.30
N CYS A 550 23.31 11.77 -17.09
CA CYS A 550 23.67 10.36 -16.94
C CYS A 550 25.17 10.12 -17.12
N ARG A 551 25.80 10.70 -18.15
CA ARG A 551 27.25 10.53 -18.38
C ARG A 551 28.10 11.08 -17.25
N VAL A 552 27.65 12.16 -16.60
CA VAL A 552 28.36 12.74 -15.47
C VAL A 552 28.14 11.90 -14.22
N LEU A 553 26.89 11.58 -13.86
CA LEU A 553 26.59 10.92 -12.60
C LEU A 553 26.83 9.40 -12.60
N LEU A 554 26.80 8.77 -13.78
CA LEU A 554 26.90 7.32 -13.97
C LEU A 554 27.72 7.02 -15.24
N PRO A 555 29.04 7.30 -15.25
CA PRO A 555 29.90 6.88 -16.36
C PRO A 555 29.97 5.34 -16.45
N ASP A 556 30.12 4.85 -17.67
CA ASP A 556 30.17 3.41 -18.00
C ASP A 556 31.39 2.70 -17.41
#